data_AF-A0A0M9GKI9-F1
#
_entry.id   AF-A0A0M9GKI9-F1
#
_cell.length_a   1.000
_cell.length_b   1.000
_cell.length_c   1.000
_cell.angle_alpha   90.00
_cell.angle_beta   90.00
_cell.angle_gamma   90.00
#
_symmetry.space_group_name_H-M   'P 1'
#
loop_
_entity.id
_entity.type
_entity.pdbx_description
1 polymer ?
#
loop_
_entity_poly.entity_id
_entity_poly.type
_entity_poly.pdbx_seq_one_letter_code
_entity_poly.pdbx_strand_id
1 'polypeptide(L)'
;MERVKSRLQAGPLWWFRFVGHTAERLLFTPSCIRPSDPLVARDIYQGRFTFSGRTVETGTASVFEVEAPSPAWENGLHSFRWLRHLNAADTELASENARALINSWLNGPGKRIVGVSWEADICAARLTAWLQHAPFILRNSEHSFYRRFLASISKQMRYLRAFARGCEDDLKLLKVRIALAMTSLTLTTHGKTRVRAARNLEYQLKRQIYTDGGHVSRNPDVIADILCELLPLSQLYIAASKPVPSELLRAIDRLFPMLRFFRHSDGSVAQFHGSGIGDADISAAVLRHDVTNGQPNAIANQSAYQKLMENDAVVIADIGRPVAGYNGVKTHASTLAFEFSSGRNRLIVNAGVDRLCRDIYEAPARATAAHSALVLDDKSSAQFAVFSTGRRRHTRLLRGPTIVETQPWKTDNGEGFSARHNGYLHATGLWHERGILLAHSGKRLDGYDRLTPDSAVHKTRHKADIRFHLHPSIQVAEAGDYLQIKTDRGEIWQFSAVNQKPKIEESIFLAGISGPVYNWQIVVSFEYPELDSVTWRFERL
;
A
#
# COMPACT_ATOMS: atom_id res chain seq x y z
N MET A 1 -0.87 -26.64 -19.46
CA MET A 1 0.17 -27.19 -18.55
C MET A 1 -0.02 -26.84 -17.07
N GLU A 2 -0.59 -25.69 -16.67
CA GLU A 2 -0.78 -25.33 -15.24
C GLU A 2 -1.92 -26.07 -14.51
N ARG A 3 -3.01 -26.46 -15.21
CA ARG A 3 -4.09 -27.28 -14.62
C ARG A 3 -3.61 -28.64 -14.09
N VAL A 4 -2.56 -29.20 -14.71
CA VAL A 4 -1.91 -30.44 -14.27
C VAL A 4 -0.98 -30.15 -13.08
N LYS A 5 -0.28 -29.01 -13.07
CA LYS A 5 0.53 -28.57 -11.92
C LYS A 5 -0.29 -28.26 -10.66
N SER A 6 -1.46 -27.62 -10.77
CA SER A 6 -2.27 -27.30 -9.58
C SER A 6 -2.96 -28.53 -8.97
N ARG A 7 -3.37 -29.52 -9.80
CA ARG A 7 -3.87 -30.82 -9.32
C ARG A 7 -2.78 -31.69 -8.70
N LEU A 8 -1.55 -31.66 -9.23
CA LEU A 8 -0.39 -32.33 -8.64
C LEU A 8 0.13 -31.64 -7.36
N GLN A 9 -0.17 -30.35 -7.16
CA GLN A 9 0.16 -29.58 -5.95
C GLN A 9 -0.84 -29.76 -4.80
N ALA A 10 -1.98 -30.44 -5.02
CA ALA A 10 -3.02 -30.65 -4.02
C ALA A 10 -3.20 -32.13 -3.61
N GLY A 11 -2.39 -33.04 -4.16
CA GLY A 11 -2.44 -34.47 -3.81
C GLY A 11 -1.75 -34.77 -2.47
N PRO A 12 -2.15 -35.85 -1.76
CA PRO A 12 -1.55 -36.24 -0.47
C PRO A 12 -0.04 -36.50 -0.54
N LEU A 13 0.49 -36.84 -1.73
CA LEU A 13 1.93 -37.05 -1.98
C LEU A 13 2.75 -35.75 -2.13
N TRP A 14 2.12 -34.61 -2.42
CA TRP A 14 2.83 -33.32 -2.53
C TRP A 14 3.36 -32.84 -1.17
N TRP A 15 2.69 -33.22 -0.09
CA TRP A 15 3.07 -32.88 1.28
C TRP A 15 4.43 -33.49 1.71
N PHE A 16 4.74 -34.72 1.27
CA PHE A 16 6.01 -35.38 1.57
C PHE A 16 7.23 -34.63 1.02
N ARG A 17 7.05 -33.76 0.00
CA ARG A 17 8.14 -32.93 -0.56
C ARG A 17 8.63 -31.84 0.39
N PHE A 18 7.88 -31.55 1.45
CA PHE A 18 8.25 -30.58 2.48
C PHE A 18 8.53 -31.25 3.83
N VAL A 19 8.64 -32.58 3.88
CA VAL A 19 9.24 -33.30 4.99
C VAL A 19 10.77 -33.26 4.80
N GLY A 20 11.52 -32.99 5.86
CA GLY A 20 12.98 -32.85 5.78
C GLY A 20 13.56 -32.33 7.09
N HIS A 21 14.88 -32.16 7.12
CA HIS A 21 15.62 -31.76 8.32
C HIS A 21 14.96 -30.56 9.03
N THR A 22 14.74 -30.73 10.33
CA THR A 22 14.20 -29.72 11.23
C THR A 22 15.37 -28.99 11.87
N ALA A 23 15.33 -27.66 11.90
CA ALA A 23 16.34 -26.89 12.61
C ALA A 23 16.39 -27.32 14.08
N GLU A 24 17.60 -27.48 14.62
CA GLU A 24 17.81 -27.99 15.98
C GLU A 24 17.58 -26.91 17.03
N ARG A 25 17.89 -25.64 16.71
CA ARG A 25 17.75 -24.51 17.61
C ARG A 25 17.53 -23.18 16.91
N LEU A 26 16.89 -22.25 17.62
CA LEU A 26 16.84 -20.83 17.31
C LEU A 26 18.13 -20.16 17.83
N LEU A 27 18.83 -19.41 16.97
CA LEU A 27 20.09 -18.75 17.28
C LEU A 27 19.91 -17.27 17.64
N PHE A 28 19.01 -16.59 16.93
CA PHE A 28 18.78 -15.15 17.07
C PHE A 28 17.29 -14.84 16.92
N THR A 29 16.87 -13.72 17.50
CA THR A 29 15.49 -13.22 17.42
C THR A 29 15.52 -11.82 16.80
N PRO A 30 14.83 -11.58 15.68
CA PRO A 30 14.69 -10.24 15.11
C PRO A 30 13.80 -9.35 15.98
N SER A 31 14.07 -8.05 16.02
CA SER A 31 13.19 -7.06 16.65
C SER A 31 11.88 -6.88 15.87
N CYS A 32 10.86 -6.30 16.51
CA CYS A 32 9.61 -5.90 15.86
C CYS A 32 9.45 -4.38 15.97
N ILE A 33 9.32 -3.69 14.83
CA ILE A 33 9.14 -2.23 14.78
C ILE A 33 7.66 -1.84 14.84
N ARG A 34 6.77 -2.76 14.47
CA ARG A 34 5.34 -2.47 14.39
C ARG A 34 4.79 -2.13 15.78
N PRO A 35 4.07 -1.01 15.93
CA PRO A 35 3.43 -0.65 17.18
C PRO A 35 2.51 -1.75 17.70
N SER A 36 2.48 -1.91 19.01
CA SER A 36 1.55 -2.77 19.73
C SER A 36 0.41 -1.95 20.32
N ASP A 37 -0.69 -2.63 20.57
CA ASP A 37 -1.93 -2.08 21.11
C ASP A 37 -2.44 -3.07 22.18
N PRO A 38 -2.44 -2.68 23.47
CA PRO A 38 -2.93 -3.52 24.56
C PRO A 38 -4.42 -3.89 24.46
N LEU A 39 -5.25 -3.06 23.80
CA LEU A 39 -6.68 -3.35 23.64
C LEU A 39 -6.91 -4.59 22.78
N VAL A 40 -6.12 -4.75 21.72
CA VAL A 40 -6.16 -5.96 20.87
C VAL A 40 -5.78 -7.21 21.67
N ALA A 41 -4.80 -7.10 22.59
CA ALA A 41 -4.44 -8.23 23.45
C ALA A 41 -5.60 -8.62 24.38
N ARG A 42 -6.24 -7.62 25.00
CA ARG A 42 -7.43 -7.82 25.85
C ARG A 42 -8.56 -8.51 25.09
N ASP A 43 -8.86 -8.06 23.88
CA ASP A 43 -9.92 -8.63 23.06
C ASP A 43 -9.63 -10.09 22.72
N ILE A 44 -8.38 -10.42 22.35
CA ILE A 44 -7.95 -11.81 22.10
C ILE A 44 -8.12 -12.70 23.34
N TYR A 45 -7.83 -12.20 24.55
CA TYR A 45 -8.08 -12.95 25.78
C TYR A 45 -9.56 -13.27 26.01
N GLN A 46 -10.45 -12.39 25.54
CA GLN A 46 -11.90 -12.57 25.61
C GLN A 46 -12.44 -13.44 24.46
N GLY A 47 -11.58 -14.00 23.61
CA GLY A 47 -11.99 -14.75 22.42
C GLY A 47 -12.56 -13.86 21.32
N ARG A 48 -12.25 -12.56 21.33
CA ARG A 48 -12.68 -11.59 20.33
C ARG A 48 -11.54 -11.27 19.37
N PHE A 49 -11.76 -11.55 18.09
CA PHE A 49 -10.75 -11.39 17.04
C PHE A 49 -11.22 -10.35 16.03
N THR A 50 -10.63 -9.16 16.10
CA THR A 50 -10.96 -8.03 15.23
C THR A 50 -9.88 -7.83 14.17
N PHE A 51 -10.21 -8.10 12.90
CA PHE A 51 -9.30 -7.89 11.75
C PHE A 51 -10.07 -7.26 10.59
N SER A 52 -9.46 -6.30 9.89
CA SER A 52 -10.09 -5.61 8.74
C SER A 52 -11.54 -5.17 9.02
N GLY A 53 -11.78 -4.59 10.20
CA GLY A 53 -13.08 -4.07 10.65
C GLY A 53 -14.19 -5.11 10.86
N ARG A 54 -13.85 -6.41 10.92
CA ARG A 54 -14.79 -7.47 11.30
C ARG A 54 -14.33 -8.09 12.62
N THR A 55 -15.28 -8.34 13.52
CA THR A 55 -15.04 -9.00 14.80
C THR A 55 -15.71 -10.37 14.80
N VAL A 56 -14.97 -11.39 15.23
CA VAL A 56 -15.51 -12.74 15.48
C VAL A 56 -15.33 -13.03 16.96
N GLU A 57 -16.41 -13.44 17.61
CA GLU A 57 -16.38 -13.96 18.99
C GLU A 57 -16.40 -15.49 18.92
N THR A 58 -15.39 -16.13 19.48
CA THR A 58 -15.21 -17.58 19.34
C THR A 58 -15.83 -18.39 20.48
N GLY A 59 -16.22 -17.73 21.58
CA GLY A 59 -16.61 -18.41 22.81
C GLY A 59 -15.52 -19.38 23.25
N THR A 60 -15.87 -20.67 23.39
CA THR A 60 -14.93 -21.74 23.74
C THR A 60 -14.27 -22.43 22.55
N ALA A 61 -14.71 -22.15 21.31
CA ALA A 61 -14.15 -22.76 20.11
C ALA A 61 -12.79 -22.14 19.74
N SER A 62 -11.98 -22.87 18.99
CA SER A 62 -10.79 -22.26 18.40
C SER A 62 -11.18 -21.26 17.32
N VAL A 63 -10.52 -20.10 17.30
CA VAL A 63 -10.65 -19.12 16.22
C VAL A 63 -10.36 -19.70 14.82
N PHE A 64 -9.55 -20.75 14.75
CA PHE A 64 -9.18 -21.41 13.48
C PHE A 64 -10.21 -22.43 12.99
N GLU A 65 -11.25 -22.70 13.78
CA GLU A 65 -12.37 -23.60 13.46
C GLU A 65 -13.63 -22.83 13.07
N VAL A 66 -13.67 -21.52 13.34
CA VAL A 66 -14.79 -20.64 12.97
C VAL A 66 -14.68 -20.21 11.51
N GLU A 67 -15.83 -20.08 10.83
CA GLU A 67 -15.88 -19.54 9.48
C GLU A 67 -15.45 -18.08 9.44
N ALA A 68 -14.47 -17.77 8.59
CA ALA A 68 -13.97 -16.42 8.46
C ALA A 68 -15.01 -15.51 7.76
N PRO A 69 -15.32 -14.32 8.32
CA PRO A 69 -16.32 -13.41 7.74
C PRO A 69 -15.86 -12.75 6.44
N SER A 70 -14.55 -12.73 6.16
CA SER A 70 -13.99 -12.25 4.90
C SER A 70 -12.57 -12.78 4.68
N PRO A 71 -12.07 -12.82 3.42
CA PRO A 71 -10.69 -13.18 3.13
C PRO A 71 -9.66 -12.26 3.80
N ALA A 72 -9.98 -10.96 3.93
CA ALA A 72 -9.10 -10.00 4.58
C ALA A 72 -8.98 -10.24 6.10
N TRP A 73 -10.09 -10.61 6.75
CA TRP A 73 -10.07 -11.03 8.15
C TRP A 73 -9.25 -12.32 8.34
N GLU A 74 -9.45 -13.30 7.45
CA GLU A 74 -8.71 -14.57 7.47
C GLU A 74 -7.20 -14.37 7.27
N ASN A 75 -6.81 -13.45 6.38
CA ASN A 75 -5.43 -13.01 6.19
C ASN A 75 -4.84 -12.44 7.50
N GLY A 76 -5.58 -11.56 8.17
CA GLY A 76 -5.20 -10.96 9.46
C GLY A 76 -4.91 -12.03 10.51
N LEU A 77 -5.84 -12.97 10.67
CA LEU A 77 -5.72 -14.09 11.60
C LEU A 77 -4.48 -14.95 11.30
N HIS A 78 -4.33 -15.43 10.06
CA HIS A 78 -3.27 -16.36 9.68
C HIS A 78 -1.88 -15.74 9.49
N SER A 79 -1.78 -14.41 9.48
CA SER A 79 -0.51 -13.69 9.46
C SER A 79 0.21 -13.69 10.81
N PHE A 80 -0.49 -13.96 11.92
CA PHE A 80 0.04 -13.90 13.30
C PHE A 80 0.69 -12.56 13.68
N ARG A 81 0.50 -11.49 12.91
CA ARG A 81 1.02 -10.16 13.25
C ARG A 81 0.47 -9.65 14.58
N TRP A 82 -0.68 -10.17 14.99
CA TRP A 82 -1.29 -9.85 16.27
C TRP A 82 -0.51 -10.35 17.49
N LEU A 83 0.47 -11.25 17.33
CA LEU A 83 1.36 -11.69 18.42
C LEU A 83 2.10 -10.53 19.09
N ARG A 84 2.37 -9.44 18.35
CA ARG A 84 3.00 -8.24 18.91
C ARG A 84 2.20 -7.59 20.03
N HIS A 85 0.87 -7.70 19.97
CA HIS A 85 -0.02 -7.16 21.01
C HIS A 85 0.09 -8.00 22.28
N LEU A 86 0.04 -9.34 22.16
CA LEU A 86 0.21 -10.24 23.31
C LEU A 86 1.61 -10.13 23.92
N ASN A 87 2.64 -10.03 23.09
CA ASN A 87 4.02 -9.87 23.53
C ASN A 87 4.21 -8.58 24.35
N ALA A 88 3.50 -7.50 24.00
CA ALA A 88 3.59 -6.24 24.72
C ALA A 88 3.01 -6.28 26.14
N ALA A 89 2.16 -7.26 26.47
CA ALA A 89 1.69 -7.48 27.83
C ALA A 89 2.77 -8.07 28.74
N ASP A 90 3.77 -8.76 28.16
CA ASP A 90 4.93 -9.35 28.85
C ASP A 90 4.61 -10.32 30.01
N THR A 91 3.42 -10.91 30.05
CA THR A 91 3.01 -11.84 31.11
C THR A 91 3.14 -13.32 30.72
N GLU A 92 3.21 -14.22 31.71
CA GLU A 92 3.15 -15.67 31.45
C GLU A 92 1.81 -16.08 30.86
N LEU A 93 0.70 -15.53 31.35
CA LEU A 93 -0.64 -15.77 30.82
C LEU A 93 -0.74 -15.41 29.32
N ALA A 94 -0.13 -14.29 28.91
CA ALA A 94 -0.06 -13.90 27.51
C ALA A 94 0.67 -14.93 26.65
N SER A 95 1.79 -15.42 27.19
CA SER A 95 2.66 -16.40 26.57
C SER A 95 1.97 -17.77 26.42
N GLU A 96 1.26 -18.22 27.46
CA GLU A 96 0.43 -19.43 27.45
C GLU A 96 -0.71 -19.34 26.44
N ASN A 97 -1.42 -18.22 26.39
CA ASN A 97 -2.50 -17.98 25.42
C ASN A 97 -1.95 -18.02 23.98
N ALA A 98 -0.83 -17.35 23.72
CA ALA A 98 -0.17 -17.39 22.41
C ALA A 98 0.23 -18.82 22.01
N ARG A 99 0.78 -19.61 22.95
CA ARG A 99 1.09 -21.03 22.72
C ARG A 99 -0.15 -21.85 22.42
N ALA A 100 -1.25 -21.65 23.14
CA ALA A 100 -2.50 -22.35 22.91
C ALA A 100 -3.05 -22.08 21.50
N LEU A 101 -3.06 -20.81 21.06
CA LEU A 101 -3.47 -20.44 19.70
C LEU A 101 -2.55 -21.03 18.63
N ILE A 102 -1.22 -20.97 18.82
CA ILE A 102 -0.26 -21.59 17.89
C ILE A 102 -0.47 -23.10 17.85
N ASN A 103 -0.68 -23.76 18.98
CA ASN A 103 -0.92 -25.20 19.06
C ASN A 103 -2.21 -25.59 18.32
N SER A 104 -3.29 -24.81 18.48
CA SER A 104 -4.52 -25.00 17.73
C SER A 104 -4.28 -24.85 16.22
N TRP A 105 -3.54 -23.82 15.80
CA TRP A 105 -3.18 -23.65 14.39
C TRP A 105 -2.34 -24.83 13.86
N LEU A 106 -1.33 -25.28 14.60
CA LEU A 106 -0.49 -26.44 14.25
C LEU A 106 -1.31 -27.72 14.08
N ASN A 107 -2.37 -27.88 14.88
CA ASN A 107 -3.23 -29.06 14.88
C ASN A 107 -4.36 -28.99 13.84
N GLY A 108 -4.71 -27.79 13.34
CA GLY A 108 -5.69 -27.57 12.29
C GLY A 108 -5.04 -27.08 10.98
N PRO A 109 -5.14 -25.78 10.64
CA PRO A 109 -4.66 -25.24 9.36
C PRO A 109 -3.17 -25.51 9.04
N GLY A 110 -2.33 -25.66 10.05
CA GLY A 110 -0.90 -25.96 9.90
C GLY A 110 -0.59 -27.36 9.38
N LYS A 111 -1.53 -28.32 9.48
CA LYS A 111 -1.33 -29.71 9.02
C LYS A 111 -1.26 -29.80 7.49
N ARG A 112 -2.24 -29.22 6.79
CA ARG A 112 -2.40 -29.33 5.33
C ARG A 112 -2.04 -28.02 4.64
N ILE A 113 -1.24 -28.08 3.59
CA ILE A 113 -0.82 -26.89 2.82
C ILE A 113 -1.93 -26.52 1.83
N VAL A 114 -3.00 -25.91 2.34
CA VAL A 114 -4.20 -25.54 1.57
C VAL A 114 -4.80 -24.24 2.11
N GLY A 115 -5.55 -23.54 1.27
CA GLY A 115 -6.32 -22.35 1.65
C GLY A 115 -5.49 -21.11 1.94
N VAL A 116 -6.15 -20.10 2.54
CA VAL A 116 -5.57 -18.77 2.80
C VAL A 116 -4.35 -18.84 3.72
N SER A 117 -4.39 -19.73 4.72
CA SER A 117 -3.30 -19.95 5.67
C SER A 117 -1.94 -20.28 5.03
N TRP A 118 -1.92 -20.78 3.80
CA TRP A 118 -0.71 -21.10 3.04
C TRP A 118 -0.48 -20.21 1.83
N GLU A 119 -1.21 -19.10 1.66
CA GLU A 119 -0.77 -18.07 0.70
C GLU A 119 0.62 -17.56 1.08
N ALA A 120 1.47 -17.32 0.07
CA ALA A 120 2.90 -17.18 0.29
C ALA A 120 3.27 -15.92 1.10
N ASP A 121 2.56 -14.82 0.87
CA ASP A 121 2.66 -13.57 1.64
C ASP A 121 2.15 -13.72 3.07
N ILE A 122 1.06 -14.46 3.28
CA ILE A 122 0.53 -14.76 4.63
C ILE A 122 1.49 -15.69 5.40
N CYS A 123 2.02 -16.71 4.73
CA CYS A 123 3.01 -17.63 5.30
C CYS A 123 4.33 -16.93 5.61
N ALA A 124 4.78 -16.00 4.75
CA ALA A 124 5.96 -15.17 5.02
C ALA A 124 5.72 -14.25 6.24
N ALA A 125 4.56 -13.58 6.31
CA ALA A 125 4.21 -12.74 7.45
C ALA A 125 4.16 -13.53 8.77
N ARG A 126 3.55 -14.73 8.76
CA ARG A 126 3.51 -15.62 9.93
C ARG A 126 4.90 -16.08 10.35
N LEU A 127 5.72 -16.49 9.39
CA LEU A 127 7.09 -16.91 9.66
C LEU A 127 7.90 -15.78 10.30
N THR A 128 7.81 -14.55 9.78
CA THR A 128 8.44 -13.38 10.40
C THR A 128 7.90 -13.12 11.81
N ALA A 129 6.57 -13.10 12.00
CA ALA A 129 5.96 -12.84 13.30
C ALA A 129 6.37 -13.89 14.36
N TRP A 130 6.39 -15.16 13.99
CA TRP A 130 6.83 -16.25 14.87
C TRP A 130 8.30 -16.12 15.25
N LEU A 131 9.16 -15.72 14.30
CA LEU A 131 10.58 -15.48 14.58
C LEU A 131 10.79 -14.27 15.49
N GLN A 132 10.08 -13.16 15.25
CA GLN A 132 10.19 -11.93 16.04
C GLN A 132 9.74 -12.12 17.49
N HIS A 133 8.72 -12.96 17.71
CA HIS A 133 8.15 -13.20 19.04
C HIS A 133 8.56 -14.56 19.62
N ALA A 134 9.60 -15.21 19.09
CA ALA A 134 10.01 -16.54 19.54
C ALA A 134 10.34 -16.62 21.04
N PRO A 135 11.11 -15.69 21.66
CA PRO A 135 11.38 -15.74 23.10
C PRO A 135 10.09 -15.68 23.94
N PHE A 136 9.13 -14.86 23.52
CA PHE A 136 7.83 -14.76 24.16
C PHE A 136 6.99 -16.01 23.98
N ILE A 137 6.95 -16.61 22.79
CA ILE A 137 6.20 -17.85 22.53
C ILE A 137 6.79 -19.03 23.32
N LEU A 138 8.11 -19.09 23.45
CA LEU A 138 8.85 -20.23 24.00
C LEU A 138 9.14 -20.15 25.50
N ARG A 139 8.83 -19.02 26.15
CA ARG A 139 8.94 -18.83 27.60
C ARG A 139 8.25 -20.00 28.33
N ASN A 140 8.96 -20.68 29.22
CA ASN A 140 8.44 -21.81 30.02
C ASN A 140 7.71 -22.91 29.19
N SER A 141 8.03 -23.03 27.90
CA SER A 141 7.37 -24.00 27.03
C SER A 141 7.93 -25.40 27.22
N GLU A 142 7.06 -26.40 27.09
CA GLU A 142 7.49 -27.80 27.07
C GLU A 142 8.39 -28.10 25.87
N HIS A 143 9.34 -29.02 26.06
CA HIS A 143 10.20 -29.50 24.98
C HIS A 143 9.41 -30.10 23.80
N SER A 144 8.26 -30.71 24.10
CA SER A 144 7.33 -31.26 23.10
C SER A 144 6.80 -30.16 22.16
N PHE A 145 6.44 -29.00 22.72
CA PHE A 145 5.97 -27.83 21.98
C PHE A 145 7.10 -27.21 21.18
N TYR A 146 8.27 -27.02 21.80
CA TYR A 146 9.46 -26.48 21.13
C TYR A 146 9.79 -27.24 19.83
N ARG A 147 9.83 -28.59 19.90
CA ARG A 147 10.10 -29.44 18.74
C ARG A 147 9.05 -29.28 17.63
N ARG A 148 7.75 -29.24 17.97
CA ARG A 148 6.66 -29.06 17.00
C ARG A 148 6.69 -27.66 16.37
N PHE A 149 7.01 -26.64 17.15
CA PHE A 149 7.17 -25.27 16.69
C PHE A 149 8.30 -25.15 15.66
N LEU A 150 9.50 -25.66 15.96
CA LEU A 150 10.64 -25.67 15.02
C LEU A 150 10.38 -26.51 13.77
N ALA A 151 9.69 -27.65 13.90
CA ALA A 151 9.30 -28.47 12.76
C ALA A 151 8.37 -27.71 11.81
N SER A 152 7.43 -26.95 12.35
CA SER A 152 6.51 -26.11 11.57
C SER A 152 7.22 -24.95 10.88
N ILE A 153 8.10 -24.23 11.59
CA ILE A 153 8.96 -23.19 10.99
C ILE A 153 9.75 -23.77 9.81
N SER A 154 10.36 -24.94 10.01
CA SER A 154 11.16 -25.60 8.98
C SER A 154 10.31 -26.00 7.76
N LYS A 155 9.08 -26.49 7.99
CA LYS A 155 8.09 -26.80 6.93
C LYS A 155 7.71 -25.55 6.13
N GLN A 156 7.38 -24.45 6.82
CA GLN A 156 7.01 -23.18 6.19
C GLN A 156 8.16 -22.61 5.37
N MET A 157 9.39 -22.62 5.89
CA MET A 157 10.59 -22.22 5.15
C MET A 157 10.76 -23.03 3.86
N ARG A 158 10.61 -24.36 3.91
CA ARG A 158 10.74 -25.23 2.72
C ARG A 158 9.64 -24.93 1.69
N TYR A 159 8.41 -24.73 2.15
CA TYR A 159 7.30 -24.30 1.29
C TYR A 159 7.62 -22.99 0.57
N LEU A 160 8.02 -21.95 1.31
CA LEU A 160 8.37 -20.64 0.75
C LEU A 160 9.56 -20.72 -0.22
N ARG A 161 10.56 -21.56 0.07
CA ARG A 161 11.69 -21.81 -0.85
C ARG A 161 11.26 -22.45 -2.16
N ALA A 162 10.26 -23.33 -2.14
CA ALA A 162 9.73 -23.95 -3.35
C ALA A 162 8.85 -22.97 -4.14
N PHE A 163 7.98 -22.23 -3.46
CA PHE A 163 7.16 -21.17 -4.05
C PHE A 163 8.03 -20.15 -4.81
N ALA A 164 9.10 -19.68 -4.17
CA ALA A 164 9.97 -18.66 -4.72
C ALA A 164 10.81 -19.08 -5.95
N ARG A 165 10.68 -20.32 -6.47
CA ARG A 165 11.37 -20.77 -7.69
C ARG A 165 10.58 -20.49 -8.97
N GLY A 166 9.27 -20.27 -8.88
CA GLY A 166 8.39 -20.10 -10.03
C GLY A 166 7.37 -18.97 -9.84
N CYS A 167 7.70 -18.00 -8.99
CA CYS A 167 6.89 -16.81 -8.76
C CYS A 167 7.47 -15.65 -9.57
N GLU A 168 6.58 -14.78 -10.06
CA GLU A 168 6.95 -13.50 -10.64
C GLU A 168 7.61 -12.58 -9.61
N ASP A 169 8.35 -11.56 -10.07
CA ASP A 169 9.02 -10.56 -9.23
C ASP A 169 8.04 -9.53 -8.63
N ASP A 170 6.97 -10.00 -8.00
CA ASP A 170 5.97 -9.19 -7.33
C ASP A 170 6.30 -8.92 -5.86
N LEU A 171 5.51 -8.06 -5.22
CA LEU A 171 5.65 -7.73 -3.80
C LEU A 171 5.57 -8.97 -2.89
N LYS A 172 4.79 -10.00 -3.29
CA LYS A 172 4.70 -11.25 -2.51
C LYS A 172 6.04 -11.96 -2.51
N LEU A 173 6.70 -12.06 -3.67
CA LEU A 173 8.04 -12.64 -3.75
C LEU A 173 9.06 -11.85 -2.92
N LEU A 174 9.00 -10.51 -2.91
CA LEU A 174 9.88 -9.71 -2.05
C LEU A 174 9.67 -10.03 -0.57
N LYS A 175 8.42 -10.02 -0.08
CA LYS A 175 8.08 -10.40 1.31
C LYS A 175 8.58 -11.82 1.64
N VAL A 176 8.44 -12.77 0.71
CA VAL A 176 8.97 -14.13 0.85
C VAL A 176 10.50 -14.15 0.94
N ARG A 177 11.22 -13.38 0.11
CA ARG A 177 12.69 -13.32 0.18
C ARG A 177 13.18 -12.70 1.47
N ILE A 178 12.50 -11.68 2.00
CA ILE A 178 12.83 -11.07 3.29
C ILE A 178 12.67 -12.12 4.41
N ALA A 179 11.53 -12.81 4.48
CA ALA A 179 11.30 -13.85 5.48
C ALA A 179 12.33 -15.00 5.39
N LEU A 180 12.71 -15.42 4.18
CA LEU A 180 13.74 -16.45 3.97
C LEU A 180 15.14 -15.98 4.38
N ALA A 181 15.49 -14.72 4.12
CA ALA A 181 16.76 -14.14 4.58
C ALA A 181 16.80 -14.09 6.10
N MET A 182 15.73 -13.60 6.73
CA MET A 182 15.58 -13.57 8.19
C MET A 182 15.70 -14.97 8.79
N THR A 183 14.97 -15.95 8.25
CA THR A 183 15.03 -17.36 8.69
C THR A 183 16.43 -17.97 8.57
N SER A 184 17.18 -17.60 7.53
CA SER A 184 18.54 -18.11 7.32
C SER A 184 19.56 -17.61 8.37
N LEU A 185 19.23 -16.52 9.06
CA LEU A 185 20.02 -15.98 10.16
C LEU A 185 19.53 -16.50 11.51
N THR A 186 18.21 -16.62 11.71
CA THR A 186 17.63 -17.04 13.01
C THR A 186 17.76 -18.53 13.29
N LEU A 187 17.83 -19.39 12.28
CA LEU A 187 17.94 -20.84 12.46
C LEU A 187 19.36 -21.36 12.19
N THR A 188 19.67 -22.53 12.75
CA THR A 188 20.84 -23.32 12.34
C THR A 188 20.73 -23.72 10.86
N THR A 189 21.40 -22.97 9.98
CA THR A 189 21.42 -23.26 8.54
C THR A 189 22.85 -23.28 7.99
N HIS A 190 23.07 -24.09 6.94
CA HIS A 190 24.37 -24.13 6.25
C HIS A 190 24.72 -22.77 5.64
N GLY A 191 26.00 -22.38 5.72
CA GLY A 191 26.48 -21.09 5.20
C GLY A 191 26.09 -20.79 3.74
N LYS A 192 26.10 -21.81 2.87
CA LYS A 192 25.65 -21.69 1.46
C LYS A 192 24.18 -21.24 1.34
N THR A 193 23.30 -21.68 2.25
CA THR A 193 21.88 -21.29 2.26
C THR A 193 21.74 -19.81 2.58
N ARG A 194 22.47 -19.31 3.58
CA ARG A 194 22.47 -17.90 3.98
C ARG A 194 23.01 -16.98 2.89
N VAL A 195 24.13 -17.35 2.25
CA VAL A 195 24.69 -16.58 1.11
C VAL A 195 23.68 -16.52 -0.04
N ARG A 196 23.02 -17.64 -0.36
CA ARG A 196 21.99 -17.68 -1.39
C ARG A 196 20.76 -16.84 -1.02
N ALA A 197 20.35 -16.84 0.24
CA ALA A 197 19.22 -16.04 0.70
C ALA A 197 19.52 -14.54 0.57
N ALA A 198 20.70 -14.10 0.99
CA ALA A 198 21.19 -12.73 0.82
C ALA A 198 21.17 -12.31 -0.67
N ARG A 199 21.81 -13.10 -1.54
CA ARG A 199 21.88 -12.79 -2.99
C ARG A 199 20.50 -12.69 -3.65
N ASN A 200 19.58 -13.59 -3.30
CA ASN A 200 18.23 -13.54 -3.85
C ASN A 200 17.42 -12.34 -3.34
N LEU A 201 17.67 -11.91 -2.09
CA LEU A 201 17.07 -10.69 -1.55
C LEU A 201 17.61 -9.46 -2.27
N GLU A 202 18.94 -9.34 -2.42
CA GLU A 202 19.55 -8.23 -3.17
C GLU A 202 19.00 -8.13 -4.60
N TYR A 203 18.81 -9.28 -5.27
CA TYR A 203 18.18 -9.30 -6.59
C TYR A 203 16.76 -8.70 -6.57
N GLN A 204 15.92 -9.09 -5.62
CA GLN A 204 14.55 -8.55 -5.53
C GLN A 204 14.53 -7.07 -5.15
N LEU A 205 15.41 -6.63 -4.24
CA LEU A 205 15.53 -5.22 -3.87
C LEU A 205 15.90 -4.35 -5.08
N LYS A 206 16.87 -4.78 -5.90
CA LYS A 206 17.24 -4.07 -7.15
C LYS A 206 16.12 -4.02 -8.18
N ARG A 207 15.28 -5.06 -8.22
CA ARG A 207 14.18 -5.18 -9.19
C ARG A 207 12.96 -4.37 -8.80
N GLN A 208 12.68 -4.26 -7.50
CA GLN A 208 11.41 -3.73 -7.01
C GLN A 208 11.52 -2.36 -6.35
N ILE A 209 12.71 -1.96 -5.86
CA ILE A 209 12.94 -0.64 -5.26
C ILE A 209 13.78 0.20 -6.21
N TYR A 210 13.17 1.25 -6.76
CA TYR A 210 13.81 2.19 -7.67
C TYR A 210 14.92 3.00 -7.01
N THR A 211 15.70 3.70 -7.83
CA THR A 211 16.79 4.57 -7.37
C THR A 211 16.27 5.83 -6.67
N ASP A 212 15.02 6.22 -6.93
CA ASP A 212 14.30 7.25 -6.17
C ASP A 212 13.64 6.73 -4.88
N GLY A 213 13.75 5.43 -4.60
CA GLY A 213 13.26 4.78 -3.38
C GLY A 213 11.83 4.28 -3.45
N GLY A 214 11.08 4.55 -4.52
CA GLY A 214 9.73 4.00 -4.63
C GLY A 214 9.70 2.55 -5.07
N HIS A 215 8.60 1.90 -4.72
CA HIS A 215 8.33 0.52 -5.12
C HIS A 215 7.71 0.48 -6.52
N VAL A 216 8.06 -0.50 -7.33
CA VAL A 216 7.57 -0.72 -8.71
C VAL A 216 6.04 -0.75 -8.84
N SER A 217 5.32 -1.07 -7.77
CA SER A 217 3.84 -1.04 -7.76
C SER A 217 3.25 0.36 -7.68
N ARG A 218 4.07 1.41 -7.48
CA ARG A 218 3.65 2.80 -7.27
C ARG A 218 2.63 2.95 -6.13
N ASN A 219 2.67 2.08 -5.13
CA ASN A 219 1.73 2.11 -4.01
C ASN A 219 2.47 2.65 -2.76
N PRO A 220 2.11 3.85 -2.27
CA PRO A 220 2.74 4.46 -1.10
C PRO A 220 2.72 3.60 0.17
N ASP A 221 1.64 2.83 0.42
CA ASP A 221 1.49 2.00 1.62
C ASP A 221 2.57 0.91 1.73
N VAL A 222 3.14 0.50 0.60
CA VAL A 222 4.15 -0.57 0.53
C VAL A 222 5.47 -0.15 1.17
N ILE A 223 5.79 1.16 1.17
CA ILE A 223 7.08 1.68 1.60
C ILE A 223 7.33 1.42 3.09
N ALA A 224 6.41 1.89 3.95
CA ALA A 224 6.52 1.69 5.40
C ALA A 224 6.45 0.19 5.76
N ASP A 225 5.64 -0.57 5.03
CA ASP A 225 5.42 -1.99 5.25
C ASP A 225 6.67 -2.84 4.96
N ILE A 226 7.46 -2.47 3.94
CA ILE A 226 8.77 -3.05 3.63
C ILE A 226 9.81 -2.62 4.68
N LEU A 227 9.85 -1.34 5.07
CA LEU A 227 10.79 -0.84 6.09
C LEU A 227 10.64 -1.60 7.42
N CYS A 228 9.41 -1.92 7.84
CA CYS A 228 9.16 -2.74 9.04
C CYS A 228 9.81 -4.13 8.99
N GLU A 229 10.12 -4.67 7.81
CA GLU A 229 10.76 -5.98 7.67
C GLU A 229 12.27 -5.86 7.41
N LEU A 230 12.71 -4.85 6.65
CA LEU A 230 14.12 -4.66 6.30
C LEU A 230 14.96 -4.16 7.46
N LEU A 231 14.42 -3.28 8.31
CA LEU A 231 15.14 -2.72 9.46
C LEU A 231 15.48 -3.79 10.52
N PRO A 232 14.55 -4.66 10.96
CA PRO A 232 14.94 -5.78 11.82
C PRO A 232 15.90 -6.76 11.15
N LEU A 233 15.78 -6.96 9.83
CA LEU A 233 16.69 -7.82 9.09
C LEU A 233 18.12 -7.26 9.08
N SER A 234 18.31 -5.96 8.89
CA SER A 234 19.64 -5.34 8.91
C SER A 234 20.27 -5.46 10.31
N GLN A 235 19.51 -5.21 11.37
CA GLN A 235 19.93 -5.41 12.76
C GLN A 235 20.30 -6.87 13.03
N LEU A 236 19.55 -7.82 12.45
CA LEU A 236 19.81 -9.25 12.61
C LEU A 236 21.13 -9.69 11.97
N TYR A 237 21.52 -9.12 10.83
CA TYR A 237 22.85 -9.37 10.24
C TYR A 237 23.97 -8.92 11.19
N ILE A 238 23.82 -7.74 11.81
CA ILE A 238 24.77 -7.19 12.78
C ILE A 238 24.85 -8.10 14.03
N ALA A 239 23.70 -8.46 14.61
CA ALA A 239 23.63 -9.34 15.77
C ALA A 239 24.24 -10.72 15.51
N ALA A 240 24.12 -11.23 14.27
CA ALA A 240 24.73 -12.49 13.85
C ALA A 240 26.22 -12.39 13.49
N SER A 241 26.84 -11.21 13.65
CA SER A 241 28.20 -10.88 13.20
C SER A 241 28.43 -11.32 11.76
N LYS A 242 27.51 -10.93 10.87
CA LYS A 242 27.57 -11.18 9.42
C LYS A 242 27.59 -9.86 8.67
N PRO A 243 28.28 -9.78 7.52
CA PRO A 243 28.23 -8.61 6.68
C PRO A 243 26.79 -8.38 6.21
N VAL A 244 26.31 -7.16 6.37
CA VAL A 244 25.00 -6.75 5.87
C VAL A 244 25.07 -6.66 4.33
N PRO A 245 24.13 -7.25 3.58
CA PRO A 245 24.10 -7.11 2.13
C PRO A 245 24.05 -5.63 1.72
N SER A 246 24.90 -5.24 0.78
CA SER A 246 25.04 -3.82 0.41
C SER A 246 23.73 -3.24 -0.13
N GLU A 247 22.97 -4.03 -0.91
CA GLU A 247 21.69 -3.56 -1.43
C GLU A 247 20.62 -3.43 -0.34
N LEU A 248 20.70 -4.20 0.74
CA LEU A 248 19.77 -4.06 1.85
C LEU A 248 19.89 -2.67 2.48
N LEU A 249 21.12 -2.23 2.76
CA LEU A 249 21.36 -0.88 3.30
C LEU A 249 20.93 0.20 2.31
N ARG A 250 21.37 0.11 1.04
CA ARG A 250 20.98 1.08 0.01
C ARG A 250 19.47 1.16 -0.18
N ALA A 251 18.75 0.04 -0.12
CA ALA A 251 17.29 0.05 -0.23
C ALA A 251 16.65 0.77 0.95
N ILE A 252 17.11 0.53 2.18
CA ILE A 252 16.64 1.24 3.39
C ILE A 252 16.90 2.76 3.25
N ASP A 253 18.11 3.15 2.84
CA ASP A 253 18.50 4.55 2.68
C ASP A 253 17.63 5.28 1.64
N ARG A 254 17.18 4.59 0.58
CA ARG A 254 16.28 5.16 -0.43
C ARG A 254 14.81 5.18 0.02
N LEU A 255 14.36 4.18 0.78
CA LEU A 255 12.97 4.06 1.24
C LEU A 255 12.58 5.16 2.24
N PHE A 256 13.51 5.64 3.08
CA PHE A 256 13.22 6.68 4.08
C PHE A 256 12.84 8.04 3.48
N PRO A 257 13.65 8.64 2.57
CA PRO A 257 13.23 9.83 1.83
C PRO A 257 11.93 9.61 1.08
N MET A 258 11.73 8.45 0.45
CA MET A 258 10.50 8.17 -0.29
C MET A 258 9.25 8.07 0.62
N LEU A 259 9.39 7.57 1.85
CA LEU A 259 8.30 7.63 2.82
C LEU A 259 7.96 9.09 3.17
N ARG A 260 8.96 9.95 3.35
CA ARG A 260 8.74 11.40 3.55
C ARG A 260 8.16 12.08 2.31
N PHE A 261 8.52 11.64 1.11
CA PHE A 261 7.94 12.11 -0.14
C PHE A 261 6.41 11.95 -0.11
N PHE A 262 5.90 10.76 0.23
CA PHE A 262 4.46 10.52 0.22
C PHE A 262 3.70 11.08 1.43
N ARG A 263 4.39 11.63 2.44
CA ARG A 263 3.72 12.22 3.61
C ARG A 263 3.24 13.64 3.33
N HIS A 264 1.99 13.89 3.71
CA HIS A 264 1.46 15.22 3.91
C HIS A 264 1.93 15.79 5.25
N SER A 265 1.69 17.08 5.50
CA SER A 265 2.16 17.76 6.71
C SER A 265 1.45 17.30 8.01
N ASP A 266 0.29 16.62 7.89
CA ASP A 266 -0.38 15.90 8.98
C ASP A 266 0.31 14.57 9.35
N GLY A 267 1.27 14.13 8.54
CA GLY A 267 2.03 12.91 8.72
C GLY A 267 1.41 11.67 8.07
N SER A 268 0.20 11.80 7.53
CA SER A 268 -0.49 10.77 6.77
C SER A 268 0.16 10.56 5.40
N VAL A 269 0.08 9.35 4.86
CA VAL A 269 0.60 8.99 3.53
C VAL A 269 -0.45 9.28 2.45
N ALA A 270 -0.03 9.69 1.26
CA ALA A 270 -0.91 9.95 0.11
C ALA A 270 -1.54 8.66 -0.44
N GLN A 271 -2.76 8.76 -0.97
CA GLN A 271 -3.64 7.63 -1.28
C GLN A 271 -3.71 7.32 -2.78
N PHE A 272 -2.55 7.00 -3.37
CA PHE A 272 -2.45 6.63 -4.77
C PHE A 272 -2.48 5.12 -5.00
N HIS A 273 -3.07 4.71 -6.13
CA HIS A 273 -3.28 3.31 -6.49
C HIS A 273 -3.95 2.57 -5.31
N GLY A 274 -3.54 1.33 -5.00
CA GLY A 274 -4.11 0.58 -3.89
C GLY A 274 -3.68 1.00 -2.50
N SER A 275 -3.35 2.27 -2.27
CA SER A 275 -3.14 2.84 -0.93
C SER A 275 -4.48 3.27 -0.33
N GLY A 276 -4.67 2.95 0.95
CA GLY A 276 -5.86 3.33 1.72
C GLY A 276 -5.48 4.34 2.80
N ILE A 277 -6.18 4.28 3.93
CA ILE A 277 -5.81 5.09 5.10
C ILE A 277 -4.50 4.62 5.71
N GLY A 278 -3.37 5.15 5.27
CA GLY A 278 -2.03 4.84 5.78
C GLY A 278 -2.00 4.62 7.29
N ASP A 279 -1.25 3.62 7.75
CA ASP A 279 -1.03 3.45 9.19
C ASP A 279 0.04 4.47 9.63
N ALA A 280 -0.45 5.59 10.18
CA ALA A 280 0.38 6.71 10.61
C ALA A 280 1.34 6.27 11.72
N ASP A 281 0.93 5.34 12.59
CA ASP A 281 1.75 4.84 13.69
C ASP A 281 2.89 3.97 13.16
N ILE A 282 2.64 3.12 12.17
CA ILE A 282 3.69 2.37 11.47
C ILE A 282 4.68 3.33 10.79
N SER A 283 4.17 4.34 10.09
CA SER A 283 5.00 5.32 9.37
C SER A 283 5.88 6.11 10.34
N ALA A 284 5.32 6.57 11.46
CA ALA A 284 6.06 7.22 12.52
C ALA A 284 7.07 6.27 13.17
N ALA A 285 6.71 5.00 13.40
CA ALA A 285 7.58 4.02 14.01
C ALA A 285 8.81 3.71 13.18
N VAL A 286 8.67 3.52 11.87
CA VAL A 286 9.84 3.29 11.00
C VAL A 286 10.72 4.53 10.91
N LEU A 287 10.15 5.73 10.83
CA LEU A 287 10.92 6.98 10.70
C LEU A 287 11.79 7.29 11.93
N ARG A 288 11.44 6.78 13.12
CA ARG A 288 12.32 6.88 14.31
C ARG A 288 13.66 6.17 14.15
N HIS A 289 13.77 5.25 13.20
CA HIS A 289 15.01 4.52 12.89
C HIS A 289 15.84 5.19 11.80
N ASP A 290 15.36 6.27 11.21
CA ASP A 290 16.12 7.00 10.20
C ASP A 290 17.09 7.98 10.85
N VAL A 291 18.37 7.59 10.85
CA VAL A 291 19.48 8.43 11.32
C VAL A 291 19.96 9.43 10.26
N THR A 292 19.65 9.21 8.99
CA THR A 292 20.16 10.04 7.89
C THR A 292 19.36 11.33 7.71
N ASN A 293 18.08 11.32 8.10
CA ASN A 293 17.12 12.39 7.84
C ASN A 293 17.12 12.87 6.38
N GLY A 294 17.38 11.93 5.45
CA GLY A 294 17.48 12.24 4.02
C GLY A 294 16.19 12.89 3.49
N GLN A 295 16.33 14.01 2.79
CA GLN A 295 15.19 14.73 2.23
C GLN A 295 14.75 14.12 0.90
N PRO A 296 13.44 14.03 0.64
CA PRO A 296 12.95 13.59 -0.65
C PRO A 296 13.29 14.61 -1.74
N ASN A 297 13.57 14.12 -2.94
CA ASN A 297 13.58 14.97 -4.13
C ASN A 297 12.15 15.44 -4.45
N ALA A 298 12.01 16.64 -5.01
CA ALA A 298 10.72 17.13 -5.49
C ALA A 298 10.12 16.24 -6.59
N ILE A 299 10.96 15.54 -7.36
CA ILE A 299 10.53 14.65 -8.44
C ILE A 299 11.05 13.23 -8.19
N ALA A 300 10.14 12.26 -8.17
CA ALA A 300 10.45 10.84 -8.15
C ALA A 300 10.32 10.29 -9.57
N ASN A 301 11.39 10.36 -10.36
CA ASN A 301 11.36 10.11 -11.82
C ASN A 301 10.92 8.68 -12.19
N GLN A 302 11.38 7.65 -11.47
CA GLN A 302 11.06 6.25 -11.81
C GLN A 302 9.71 5.83 -11.24
N SER A 303 9.39 6.30 -10.04
CA SER A 303 8.10 6.12 -9.40
C SER A 303 7.00 6.99 -10.02
N ALA A 304 7.40 7.98 -10.81
CA ALA A 304 6.58 8.94 -11.54
C ALA A 304 5.60 9.70 -10.63
N TYR A 305 6.15 10.39 -9.63
CA TYR A 305 5.42 11.33 -8.79
C TYR A 305 6.12 12.69 -8.73
N GLN A 306 5.31 13.74 -8.60
CA GLN A 306 5.77 15.09 -8.31
C GLN A 306 5.30 15.50 -6.91
N LYS A 307 6.19 16.11 -6.13
CA LYS A 307 5.87 16.79 -4.89
C LYS A 307 6.20 18.27 -5.01
N LEU A 308 5.26 19.12 -4.62
CA LEU A 308 5.49 20.55 -4.39
C LEU A 308 5.30 20.80 -2.89
N MET A 309 6.20 21.57 -2.29
CA MET A 309 6.14 21.90 -0.87
C MET A 309 6.58 23.35 -0.69
N GLU A 310 5.67 24.18 -0.19
CA GLU A 310 5.91 25.60 0.09
C GLU A 310 5.33 25.92 1.47
N ASN A 311 6.18 26.34 2.41
CA ASN A 311 5.86 26.45 3.84
C ASN A 311 5.21 25.17 4.38
N ASP A 312 3.93 25.23 4.75
CA ASP A 312 3.13 24.13 5.28
C ASP A 312 2.21 23.47 4.25
N ALA A 313 2.19 23.99 3.02
CA ALA A 313 1.40 23.50 1.91
C ALA A 313 2.14 22.40 1.14
N VAL A 314 1.44 21.30 0.86
CA VAL A 314 2.00 20.14 0.18
C VAL A 314 1.04 19.67 -0.91
N VAL A 315 1.57 19.54 -2.13
CA VAL A 315 0.91 18.88 -3.26
C VAL A 315 1.70 17.63 -3.61
N ILE A 316 1.02 16.51 -3.80
CA ILE A 316 1.60 15.28 -4.34
C ILE A 316 0.77 14.87 -5.54
N ALA A 317 1.39 14.63 -6.69
CA ALA A 317 0.70 14.32 -7.94
C ALA A 317 1.26 13.06 -8.63
N ASP A 318 0.36 12.24 -9.14
CA ASP A 318 0.65 11.08 -10.00
C ASP A 318 0.93 11.58 -11.43
N ILE A 319 2.21 11.57 -11.82
CA ILE A 319 2.66 11.96 -13.17
C ILE A 319 3.08 10.73 -13.99
N GLY A 320 2.51 9.57 -13.69
CA GLY A 320 2.94 8.30 -14.24
C GLY A 320 1.85 7.50 -14.94
N ARG A 321 2.30 6.48 -15.66
CA ARG A 321 1.43 5.49 -16.30
C ARG A 321 0.92 4.51 -15.25
N PRO A 322 -0.32 3.99 -15.37
CA PRO A 322 -0.78 2.88 -14.55
C PRO A 322 0.17 1.68 -14.70
N VAL A 323 0.44 0.99 -13.59
CA VAL A 323 1.39 -0.13 -13.58
C VAL A 323 0.79 -1.34 -14.28
N ALA A 324 1.52 -1.92 -15.25
CA ALA A 324 1.09 -3.11 -15.97
C ALA A 324 1.61 -4.41 -15.32
N GLY A 325 1.13 -5.56 -15.81
CA GLY A 325 1.63 -6.88 -15.41
C GLY A 325 1.32 -7.26 -13.96
N TYR A 326 2.19 -8.08 -13.35
CA TYR A 326 1.99 -8.64 -12.01
C TYR A 326 2.13 -7.59 -10.89
N ASN A 327 2.90 -6.51 -11.10
CA ASN A 327 3.01 -5.40 -10.16
C ASN A 327 1.80 -4.45 -10.21
N GLY A 328 1.00 -4.54 -11.28
CA GLY A 328 -0.17 -3.72 -11.55
C GLY A 328 -1.49 -4.18 -10.94
N VAL A 329 -1.47 -5.24 -10.11
CA VAL A 329 -2.71 -5.81 -9.55
C VAL A 329 -3.51 -4.79 -8.75
N LYS A 330 -2.83 -3.84 -8.09
CA LYS A 330 -3.46 -2.75 -7.32
C LYS A 330 -3.41 -1.39 -8.02
N THR A 331 -3.12 -1.32 -9.32
CA THR A 331 -3.02 -0.02 -10.01
C THR A 331 -4.39 0.61 -10.26
N HIS A 332 -4.48 1.93 -10.20
CA HIS A 332 -5.69 2.67 -10.52
C HIS A 332 -5.52 3.50 -11.82
N ALA A 333 -6.61 4.08 -12.30
CA ALA A 333 -6.66 5.05 -13.40
C ALA A 333 -6.43 6.49 -12.88
N SER A 334 -5.36 6.68 -12.11
CA SER A 334 -5.03 7.89 -11.34
C SER A 334 -4.06 8.84 -12.02
N THR A 335 -3.69 8.61 -13.29
CA THR A 335 -2.75 9.49 -14.00
C THR A 335 -3.25 10.94 -14.01
N LEU A 336 -2.39 11.86 -13.54
CA LEU A 336 -2.64 13.28 -13.28
C LEU A 336 -3.56 13.61 -12.10
N ALA A 337 -3.90 12.62 -11.27
CA ALA A 337 -4.52 12.87 -9.97
C ALA A 337 -3.53 13.52 -9.01
N PHE A 338 -4.03 14.33 -8.08
CA PHE A 338 -3.22 14.92 -7.03
C PHE A 338 -3.95 14.96 -5.69
N GLU A 339 -3.18 15.12 -4.62
CA GLU A 339 -3.65 15.45 -3.27
C GLU A 339 -3.03 16.78 -2.83
N PHE A 340 -3.78 17.56 -2.05
CA PHE A 340 -3.36 18.86 -1.56
C PHE A 340 -3.71 19.02 -0.08
N SER A 341 -2.73 19.44 0.72
CA SER A 341 -2.91 19.81 2.12
C SER A 341 -2.29 21.18 2.41
N SER A 342 -2.89 21.90 3.35
CA SER A 342 -2.30 23.09 3.97
C SER A 342 -2.21 22.87 5.47
N GLY A 343 -0.99 22.97 6.02
CA GLY A 343 -0.75 22.60 7.41
C GLY A 343 -1.26 21.19 7.70
N ARG A 344 -1.97 21.00 8.81
CA ARG A 344 -2.53 19.68 9.16
C ARG A 344 -3.84 19.35 8.45
N ASN A 345 -4.32 20.21 7.55
CA ASN A 345 -5.60 20.06 6.88
C ASN A 345 -5.39 19.46 5.49
N ARG A 346 -5.91 18.26 5.25
CA ARG A 346 -6.05 17.70 3.90
C ARG A 346 -7.26 18.34 3.25
N LEU A 347 -7.04 19.09 2.17
CA LEU A 347 -8.11 19.76 1.44
C LEU A 347 -8.60 18.85 0.33
N ILE A 348 -7.70 18.49 -0.59
CA ILE A 348 -7.99 17.64 -1.75
C ILE A 348 -7.37 16.26 -1.53
N VAL A 349 -8.17 15.22 -1.72
CA VAL A 349 -7.77 13.83 -1.56
C VAL A 349 -8.13 13.00 -2.79
N ASN A 350 -7.68 11.75 -2.82
CA ASN A 350 -8.30 10.71 -3.63
C ASN A 350 -9.26 9.88 -2.75
N ALA A 351 -10.15 9.09 -3.34
CA ALA A 351 -11.02 8.21 -2.56
C ALA A 351 -10.23 7.14 -1.78
N GLY A 352 -9.05 6.75 -2.28
CA GLY A 352 -8.23 5.66 -1.75
C GLY A 352 -8.91 4.29 -1.89
N VAL A 353 -8.46 3.31 -1.10
CA VAL A 353 -9.10 1.98 -1.02
C VAL A 353 -9.71 1.70 0.35
N ASP A 354 -10.82 0.96 0.34
CA ASP A 354 -11.45 0.41 1.54
C ASP A 354 -10.57 -0.67 2.19
N ARG A 355 -10.04 -0.39 3.38
CA ARG A 355 -9.24 -1.35 4.16
C ARG A 355 -10.08 -2.46 4.79
N LEU A 356 -11.41 -2.34 4.79
CA LEU A 356 -12.29 -3.45 5.15
C LEU A 356 -12.45 -4.47 4.01
N CYS A 357 -11.86 -4.17 2.84
CA CYS A 357 -11.77 -5.05 1.68
C CYS A 357 -13.13 -5.59 1.23
N ARG A 358 -14.15 -4.72 1.15
CA ARG A 358 -15.42 -5.09 0.52
C ARG A 358 -15.26 -5.05 -0.99
N ASP A 359 -15.50 -6.21 -1.62
CA ASP A 359 -15.33 -6.41 -3.07
C ASP A 359 -16.09 -5.39 -3.93
N ILE A 360 -17.25 -4.90 -3.44
CA ILE A 360 -18.08 -3.91 -4.16
C ILE A 360 -17.35 -2.59 -4.45
N TYR A 361 -16.33 -2.23 -3.66
CA TYR A 361 -15.59 -0.98 -3.83
C TYR A 361 -14.29 -1.15 -4.62
N GLU A 362 -13.83 -2.38 -4.88
CA GLU A 362 -12.53 -2.60 -5.55
C GLU A 362 -12.52 -2.00 -6.96
N ALA A 363 -13.54 -2.26 -7.78
CA ALA A 363 -13.58 -1.75 -9.14
C ALA A 363 -13.84 -0.23 -9.19
N PRO A 364 -14.83 0.34 -8.45
CA PRO A 364 -15.02 1.79 -8.41
C PRO A 364 -13.81 2.57 -7.91
N ALA A 365 -13.07 2.06 -6.90
CA ALA A 365 -11.88 2.73 -6.36
C ALA A 365 -10.79 2.96 -7.41
N ARG A 366 -10.75 2.13 -8.47
CA ARG A 366 -9.74 2.17 -9.53
C ARG A 366 -10.09 3.13 -10.66
N ALA A 367 -11.33 3.61 -10.73
CA ALA A 367 -11.80 4.48 -11.80
C ALA A 367 -11.25 5.91 -11.64
N THR A 368 -11.07 6.63 -12.75
CA THR A 368 -10.60 8.03 -12.71
C THR A 368 -11.56 8.93 -11.92
N ALA A 369 -12.85 8.62 -11.91
CA ALA A 369 -13.87 9.34 -11.13
C ALA A 369 -13.73 9.21 -9.60
N ALA A 370 -12.87 8.31 -9.10
CA ALA A 370 -12.53 8.18 -7.68
C ALA A 370 -11.25 8.97 -7.32
N HIS A 371 -10.72 9.73 -8.26
CA HIS A 371 -9.50 10.51 -8.14
C HIS A 371 -9.76 11.98 -8.45
N SER A 372 -8.98 12.87 -7.84
CA SER A 372 -9.05 14.30 -8.13
C SER A 372 -8.38 14.60 -9.47
N ALA A 373 -9.09 14.30 -10.57
CA ALA A 373 -8.63 14.25 -11.95
C ALA A 373 -9.76 14.62 -12.94
N LEU A 374 -9.41 14.78 -14.22
CA LEU A 374 -10.37 14.99 -15.31
C LEU A 374 -10.93 13.65 -15.81
N VAL A 375 -12.26 13.58 -15.91
CA VAL A 375 -13.03 12.49 -16.53
C VAL A 375 -13.62 12.99 -17.85
N LEU A 376 -13.58 12.17 -18.89
CA LEU A 376 -14.08 12.52 -20.23
C LEU A 376 -15.14 11.50 -20.68
N ASP A 377 -16.34 11.98 -21.04
CA ASP A 377 -17.52 11.18 -21.39
C ASP A 377 -17.81 10.03 -20.39
N ASP A 378 -17.70 10.31 -19.09
CA ASP A 378 -17.83 9.32 -18.01
C ASP A 378 -16.92 8.09 -18.13
N LYS A 379 -15.82 8.20 -18.90
CA LYS A 379 -14.82 7.14 -19.06
C LYS A 379 -13.60 7.41 -18.22
N SER A 380 -13.00 6.35 -17.69
CA SER A 380 -11.69 6.41 -17.04
C SER A 380 -10.56 6.47 -18.05
N SER A 381 -9.45 7.11 -17.67
CA SER A 381 -8.22 7.18 -18.46
C SER A 381 -7.55 5.81 -18.67
N ALA A 382 -7.89 4.83 -17.83
CA ALA A 382 -7.46 3.44 -17.94
C ALA A 382 -8.62 2.47 -17.71
N GLN A 383 -8.52 1.29 -18.33
CA GLN A 383 -9.49 0.21 -18.29
C GLN A 383 -8.87 -1.04 -17.68
N PHE A 384 -9.67 -1.74 -16.89
CA PHE A 384 -9.26 -2.93 -16.16
C PHE A 384 -10.10 -4.13 -16.58
N ALA A 385 -9.47 -5.30 -16.65
CA ALA A 385 -10.16 -6.56 -16.92
C ALA A 385 -9.85 -7.58 -15.81
N VAL A 386 -10.85 -8.40 -15.50
CA VAL A 386 -10.70 -9.51 -14.56
C VAL A 386 -10.11 -10.70 -15.31
N PHE A 387 -8.94 -11.14 -14.86
CA PHE A 387 -8.30 -12.37 -15.35
C PHE A 387 -8.46 -13.47 -14.31
N SER A 388 -8.80 -14.67 -14.75
CA SER A 388 -8.87 -15.85 -13.87
C SER A 388 -7.76 -16.84 -14.19
N THR A 389 -6.91 -17.13 -13.20
CA THR A 389 -5.91 -18.20 -13.27
C THR A 389 -6.23 -19.25 -12.21
N GLY A 390 -6.86 -20.36 -12.63
CA GLY A 390 -7.35 -21.37 -11.71
C GLY A 390 -8.50 -20.86 -10.83
N ARG A 391 -8.36 -20.93 -9.51
CA ARG A 391 -9.34 -20.37 -8.54
C ARG A 391 -9.11 -18.89 -8.23
N ARG A 392 -8.01 -18.30 -8.69
CA ARG A 392 -7.67 -16.90 -8.39
C ARG A 392 -8.20 -15.98 -9.47
N ARG A 393 -8.87 -14.92 -9.05
CA ARG A 393 -9.28 -13.80 -9.90
C ARG A 393 -8.39 -12.60 -9.58
N HIS A 394 -7.85 -11.96 -10.61
CA HIS A 394 -7.04 -10.77 -10.46
C HIS A 394 -7.46 -9.75 -11.51
N THR A 395 -7.76 -8.55 -11.07
CA THR A 395 -8.02 -7.41 -11.95
C THR A 395 -6.69 -6.81 -12.39
N ARG A 396 -6.47 -6.68 -13.69
CA ARG A 396 -5.24 -6.12 -14.27
C ARG A 396 -5.56 -5.04 -15.29
N LEU A 397 -4.59 -4.16 -15.52
CA LEU A 397 -4.64 -3.16 -16.57
C LEU A 397 -4.83 -3.85 -17.93
N LEU A 398 -5.93 -3.55 -18.61
CA LEU A 398 -6.18 -3.95 -19.99
C LEU A 398 -5.63 -2.87 -20.93
N ARG A 399 -5.94 -1.61 -20.61
CA ARG A 399 -5.57 -0.44 -21.41
C ARG A 399 -5.39 0.76 -20.51
N GLY A 400 -4.53 1.70 -20.86
CA GLY A 400 -4.41 2.98 -20.18
C GLY A 400 -3.42 3.89 -20.89
N PRO A 401 -3.02 5.01 -20.26
CA PRO A 401 -2.01 5.89 -20.79
C PRO A 401 -0.70 5.15 -21.07
N THR A 402 -0.22 5.24 -22.31
CA THR A 402 1.06 4.68 -22.74
C THR A 402 2.14 5.73 -22.89
N ILE A 403 1.76 7.01 -22.93
CA ILE A 403 2.67 8.16 -22.96
C ILE A 403 2.20 9.11 -21.86
N VAL A 404 3.15 9.54 -21.03
CA VAL A 404 2.98 10.62 -20.06
C VAL A 404 4.22 11.48 -20.18
N GLU A 405 4.02 12.76 -20.42
CA GLU A 405 5.08 13.76 -20.56
C GLU A 405 4.94 14.76 -19.42
N THR A 406 6.05 15.22 -18.86
CA THR A 406 6.07 16.12 -17.70
C THR A 406 7.10 17.20 -17.89
N GLN A 407 6.72 18.44 -17.59
CA GLN A 407 7.56 19.62 -17.65
C GLN A 407 7.49 20.36 -16.31
N PRO A 408 8.53 20.29 -15.47
CA PRO A 408 8.61 21.07 -14.24
C PRO A 408 8.71 22.57 -14.53
N TRP A 409 8.16 23.38 -13.63
CA TRP A 409 8.21 24.84 -13.67
C TRP A 409 8.85 25.38 -12.40
N LYS A 410 9.69 26.39 -12.57
CA LYS A 410 10.09 27.31 -11.51
C LYS A 410 9.81 28.71 -12.00
N THR A 411 9.04 29.46 -11.22
CA THR A 411 8.65 30.84 -11.52
C THR A 411 9.00 31.71 -10.33
N ASP A 412 9.06 33.03 -10.51
CA ASP A 412 9.30 33.95 -9.39
C ASP A 412 8.20 33.89 -8.31
N ASN A 413 7.02 33.36 -8.66
CA ASN A 413 5.85 33.33 -7.80
C ASN A 413 5.60 31.96 -7.15
N GLY A 414 6.33 30.91 -7.54
CA GLY A 414 6.09 29.55 -7.07
C GLY A 414 6.74 28.44 -7.92
N GLU A 415 6.63 27.22 -7.42
CA GLU A 415 7.05 26.00 -8.10
C GLU A 415 5.86 25.20 -8.64
N GLY A 416 6.03 24.53 -9.77
CA GLY A 416 4.94 23.85 -10.43
C GLY A 416 5.38 22.82 -11.46
N PHE A 417 4.43 22.33 -12.24
CA PHE A 417 4.65 21.46 -13.39
C PHE A 417 3.43 21.43 -14.30
N SER A 418 3.62 21.10 -15.58
CA SER A 418 2.58 20.46 -16.39
C SER A 418 2.91 19.00 -16.65
N ALA A 419 1.86 18.20 -16.81
CA ALA A 419 1.98 16.87 -17.35
C ALA A 419 0.80 16.55 -18.26
N ARG A 420 1.03 15.76 -19.31
CA ARG A 420 -0.01 15.33 -20.25
C ARG A 420 0.05 13.84 -20.55
N HIS A 421 -1.09 13.24 -20.84
CA HIS A 421 -1.20 11.80 -21.13
C HIS A 421 -2.20 11.49 -22.24
N ASN A 422 -1.98 10.36 -22.92
CA ASN A 422 -2.80 9.89 -24.04
C ASN A 422 -3.91 8.90 -23.62
N GLY A 423 -4.36 8.95 -22.37
CA GLY A 423 -5.30 7.96 -21.83
C GLY A 423 -6.65 7.95 -22.55
N TYR A 424 -7.09 9.13 -22.98
CA TYR A 424 -8.34 9.31 -23.72
C TYR A 424 -8.18 9.23 -25.24
N LEU A 425 -6.95 9.29 -25.75
CA LEU A 425 -6.65 9.44 -27.18
C LEU A 425 -7.36 8.41 -28.06
N HIS A 426 -7.40 7.13 -27.66
CA HIS A 426 -8.10 6.14 -28.47
C HIS A 426 -9.62 6.22 -28.37
N ALA A 427 -10.15 6.60 -27.21
CA ALA A 427 -11.60 6.62 -26.99
C ALA A 427 -12.25 7.88 -27.57
N THR A 428 -11.52 9.00 -27.59
CA THR A 428 -12.07 10.31 -27.91
C THR A 428 -11.18 11.12 -28.86
N GLY A 429 -9.96 10.70 -29.21
CA GLY A 429 -9.04 11.49 -30.03
C GLY A 429 -8.28 12.60 -29.27
N LEU A 430 -8.47 12.69 -27.95
CA LEU A 430 -7.95 13.79 -27.13
C LEU A 430 -6.85 13.36 -26.15
N TRP A 431 -5.84 14.19 -26.03
CA TRP A 431 -4.89 14.21 -24.93
C TRP A 431 -5.46 15.01 -23.77
N HIS A 432 -5.09 14.64 -22.55
CA HIS A 432 -5.37 15.43 -21.36
C HIS A 432 -4.06 15.94 -20.76
N GLU A 433 -3.99 17.24 -20.55
CA GLU A 433 -2.89 17.94 -19.89
C GLU A 433 -3.39 18.64 -18.63
N ARG A 434 -2.62 18.54 -17.55
CA ARG A 434 -2.84 19.28 -16.32
C ARG A 434 -1.61 20.06 -15.94
N GLY A 435 -1.82 21.32 -15.56
CA GLY A 435 -0.83 22.19 -14.94
C GLY A 435 -1.16 22.47 -13.47
N ILE A 436 -0.15 22.49 -12.60
CA ILE A 436 -0.30 22.90 -11.19
C ILE A 436 0.88 23.79 -10.80
N LEU A 437 0.59 24.92 -10.15
CA LEU A 437 1.58 25.86 -9.60
C LEU A 437 1.21 26.16 -8.14
N LEU A 438 2.12 25.85 -7.22
CA LEU A 438 2.02 26.19 -5.79
C LEU A 438 2.81 27.47 -5.54
N ALA A 439 2.15 28.51 -5.05
CA ALA A 439 2.80 29.78 -4.74
C ALA A 439 3.77 29.63 -3.55
N HIS A 440 4.88 30.38 -3.55
CA HIS A 440 5.86 30.38 -2.44
C HIS A 440 5.26 30.76 -1.07
N SER A 441 4.12 31.45 -1.06
CA SER A 441 3.39 31.74 0.18
C SER A 441 2.77 30.50 0.82
N GLY A 442 2.59 29.39 0.07
CA GLY A 442 1.80 28.23 0.48
C GLY A 442 0.30 28.52 0.61
N LYS A 443 -0.15 29.73 0.24
CA LYS A 443 -1.54 30.19 0.40
C LYS A 443 -2.34 30.14 -0.90
N ARG A 444 -1.72 29.77 -2.01
CA ARG A 444 -2.37 29.76 -3.32
C ARG A 444 -1.88 28.59 -4.16
N LEU A 445 -2.84 27.86 -4.73
CA LEU A 445 -2.63 26.78 -5.67
C LEU A 445 -3.41 27.10 -6.95
N ASP A 446 -2.69 27.37 -8.02
CA ASP A 446 -3.28 27.56 -9.36
C ASP A 446 -3.15 26.27 -10.15
N GLY A 447 -4.11 26.00 -11.02
CA GLY A 447 -3.98 24.92 -11.98
C GLY A 447 -4.86 25.10 -13.19
N TYR A 448 -4.64 24.24 -14.18
CA TYR A 448 -5.50 24.14 -15.34
C TYR A 448 -5.59 22.69 -15.81
N ASP A 449 -6.68 22.38 -16.50
CA ASP A 449 -6.85 21.15 -17.26
C ASP A 449 -7.17 21.52 -18.71
N ARG A 450 -6.48 20.90 -19.66
CA ARG A 450 -6.58 21.18 -21.09
C ARG A 450 -6.72 19.88 -21.88
N LEU A 451 -7.60 19.91 -22.88
CA LEU A 451 -7.81 18.84 -23.85
C LEU A 451 -7.27 19.27 -25.21
N THR A 452 -6.34 18.49 -25.77
CA THR A 452 -5.76 18.78 -27.09
C THR A 452 -5.97 17.60 -28.04
N PRO A 453 -6.37 17.84 -29.29
CA PRO A 453 -6.48 16.78 -30.28
C PRO A 453 -5.09 16.36 -30.77
N ASP A 454 -4.95 15.10 -31.16
CA ASP A 454 -3.70 14.58 -31.73
C ASP A 454 -3.39 15.13 -33.13
N SER A 455 -4.43 15.60 -33.82
CA SER A 455 -4.35 16.21 -35.15
C SER A 455 -5.14 17.53 -35.20
N ALA A 456 -4.88 18.36 -36.20
CA ALA A 456 -5.21 19.80 -36.18
C ALA A 456 -6.71 20.14 -36.11
N VAL A 457 -7.64 19.18 -36.20
CA VAL A 457 -9.07 19.44 -36.04
C VAL A 457 -9.79 18.21 -35.47
N HIS A 458 -10.34 18.33 -34.25
CA HIS A 458 -11.31 17.38 -33.69
C HIS A 458 -12.62 18.12 -33.40
N LYS A 459 -13.71 17.77 -34.11
CA LYS A 459 -15.00 18.47 -33.99
C LYS A 459 -16.04 17.71 -33.16
N THR A 460 -15.71 16.51 -32.70
CA THR A 460 -16.63 15.70 -31.91
C THR A 460 -16.81 16.34 -30.54
N ARG A 461 -18.07 16.50 -30.12
CA ARG A 461 -18.39 17.01 -28.80
C ARG A 461 -18.05 15.98 -27.73
N HIS A 462 -17.37 16.42 -26.68
CA HIS A 462 -17.05 15.60 -25.52
C HIS A 462 -17.32 16.38 -24.24
N LYS A 463 -17.94 15.72 -23.25
CA LYS A 463 -18.17 16.31 -21.93
C LYS A 463 -16.99 15.98 -21.02
N ALA A 464 -16.38 17.00 -20.44
CA ALA A 464 -15.29 16.86 -19.49
C ALA A 464 -15.72 17.33 -18.09
N ASP A 465 -15.39 16.53 -17.08
CA ASP A 465 -15.66 16.83 -15.67
C ASP A 465 -14.33 16.79 -14.89
N ILE A 466 -13.88 17.94 -14.40
CA ILE A 466 -12.72 18.06 -13.51
C ILE A 466 -13.21 17.89 -12.08
N ARG A 467 -12.73 16.86 -11.38
CA ARG A 467 -13.18 16.52 -10.02
C ARG A 467 -12.09 16.85 -9.00
N PHE A 468 -12.52 17.38 -7.85
CA PHE A 468 -11.68 17.58 -6.67
C PHE A 468 -12.41 17.01 -5.44
N HIS A 469 -12.00 15.83 -4.98
CA HIS A 469 -12.60 15.22 -3.79
C HIS A 469 -12.11 15.92 -2.54
N LEU A 470 -13.03 16.42 -1.71
CA LEU A 470 -12.71 17.07 -0.45
C LEU A 470 -12.54 16.01 0.64
N HIS A 471 -11.55 16.19 1.53
CA HIS A 471 -11.43 15.31 2.69
C HIS A 471 -12.71 15.35 3.55
N PRO A 472 -13.15 14.25 4.18
CA PRO A 472 -14.41 14.21 4.93
C PRO A 472 -14.56 15.23 6.08
N SER A 473 -13.43 15.76 6.60
CA SER A 473 -13.45 16.81 7.62
C SER A 473 -13.68 18.23 7.08
N ILE A 474 -13.75 18.39 5.75
CA ILE A 474 -13.84 19.68 5.07
C ILE A 474 -15.30 20.02 4.80
N GLN A 475 -15.68 21.25 5.14
CA GLN A 475 -16.97 21.83 4.82
C GLN A 475 -16.83 22.70 3.57
N VAL A 476 -17.84 22.69 2.70
CA VAL A 476 -17.88 23.51 1.49
C VAL A 476 -19.26 24.15 1.33
N ALA A 477 -19.29 25.40 0.90
CA ALA A 477 -20.51 26.15 0.64
C ALA A 477 -20.35 27.05 -0.59
N GLU A 478 -21.45 27.32 -1.28
CA GLU A 478 -21.48 28.32 -2.35
C GLU A 478 -21.40 29.74 -1.78
N ALA A 479 -20.60 30.60 -2.41
CA ALA A 479 -20.43 32.00 -2.04
C ALA A 479 -20.35 32.88 -3.29
N GLY A 480 -21.49 33.08 -3.96
CA GLY A 480 -21.55 33.81 -5.23
C GLY A 480 -20.94 33.00 -6.38
N ASP A 481 -19.84 33.51 -6.95
CA ASP A 481 -19.15 32.90 -8.10
C ASP A 481 -18.00 31.95 -7.70
N TYR A 482 -17.75 31.80 -6.40
CA TYR A 482 -16.74 30.90 -5.86
C TYR A 482 -17.33 29.97 -4.80
N LEU A 483 -16.57 28.95 -4.43
CA LEU A 483 -16.89 28.05 -3.31
C LEU A 483 -16.00 28.40 -2.12
N GLN A 484 -16.60 28.53 -0.94
CA GLN A 484 -15.88 28.67 0.31
C GLN A 484 -15.65 27.28 0.92
N ILE A 485 -14.40 26.97 1.23
CA ILE A 485 -13.94 25.71 1.81
C ILE A 485 -13.42 26.01 3.21
N LYS A 486 -14.02 25.39 4.22
CA LYS A 486 -13.66 25.60 5.63
C LYS A 486 -13.08 24.33 6.22
N THR A 487 -11.91 24.47 6.85
CA THR A 487 -11.26 23.38 7.59
C THR A 487 -11.81 23.30 9.02
N ASP A 488 -11.68 22.13 9.64
CA ASP A 488 -12.04 21.90 11.05
C ASP A 488 -11.24 22.79 12.01
N ARG A 489 -10.07 23.27 11.60
CA ARG A 489 -9.19 24.16 12.35
C ARG A 489 -9.39 25.65 12.05
N GLY A 490 -10.41 26.00 11.27
CA GLY A 490 -10.82 27.39 11.03
C GLY A 490 -10.09 28.10 9.89
N GLU A 491 -9.24 27.40 9.12
CA GLU A 491 -8.74 27.97 7.87
C GLU A 491 -9.87 28.05 6.85
N ILE A 492 -9.89 29.13 6.08
CA ILE A 492 -10.87 29.36 5.02
C ILE A 492 -10.12 29.49 3.70
N TRP A 493 -10.55 28.69 2.74
CA TRP A 493 -10.06 28.69 1.38
C TRP A 493 -11.19 29.06 0.43
N GLN A 494 -10.85 29.75 -0.64
CA GLN A 494 -11.73 30.04 -1.75
C GLN A 494 -11.32 29.17 -2.94
N PHE A 495 -12.30 28.53 -3.58
CA PHE A 495 -12.12 27.85 -4.87
C PHE A 495 -12.91 28.57 -5.97
N SER A 496 -12.23 28.87 -7.08
CA SER A 496 -12.85 29.49 -8.26
C SER A 496 -12.31 28.87 -9.54
N ALA A 497 -13.12 28.89 -10.60
CA ALA A 497 -12.74 28.50 -11.95
C ALA A 497 -13.06 29.60 -12.96
N VAL A 498 -12.23 29.72 -14.00
CA VAL A 498 -12.40 30.74 -15.05
C VAL A 498 -13.38 30.21 -16.10
N ASN A 499 -14.36 31.05 -16.48
CA ASN A 499 -15.40 30.76 -17.49
C ASN A 499 -16.30 29.56 -17.19
N GLN A 500 -16.22 28.95 -16.01
CA GLN A 500 -17.07 27.84 -15.59
C GLN A 500 -17.46 27.99 -14.12
N LYS A 501 -18.75 27.76 -13.82
CA LYS A 501 -19.24 27.78 -12.44
C LYS A 501 -18.97 26.43 -11.77
N PRO A 502 -18.19 26.39 -10.68
CA PRO A 502 -17.96 25.15 -9.94
C PRO A 502 -19.22 24.69 -9.22
N LYS A 503 -19.43 23.37 -9.14
CA LYS A 503 -20.56 22.74 -8.46
C LYS A 503 -20.08 21.86 -7.31
N ILE A 504 -20.91 21.72 -6.28
CA ILE A 504 -20.71 20.78 -5.19
C ILE A 504 -21.50 19.51 -5.51
N GLU A 505 -20.84 18.36 -5.53
CA GLU A 505 -21.47 17.06 -5.73
C GLU A 505 -21.15 16.11 -4.57
N GLU A 506 -22.01 15.11 -4.38
CA GLU A 506 -21.78 14.04 -3.43
C GLU A 506 -20.59 13.18 -3.87
N SER A 507 -19.85 12.65 -2.89
CA SER A 507 -18.72 11.77 -3.14
C SER A 507 -18.59 10.71 -2.07
N ILE A 508 -17.65 9.78 -2.27
CA ILE A 508 -17.33 8.74 -1.31
C ILE A 508 -15.83 8.67 -1.05
N PHE A 509 -15.45 8.77 0.21
CA PHE A 509 -14.09 8.59 0.67
C PHE A 509 -13.94 7.16 1.19
N LEU A 510 -13.33 6.29 0.37
CA LEU A 510 -13.24 4.86 0.64
C LEU A 510 -12.23 4.54 1.75
N ALA A 511 -11.21 5.38 1.91
CA ALA A 511 -10.17 5.27 2.92
C ALA A 511 -10.61 5.79 4.31
N GLY A 512 -11.88 5.66 4.70
CA GLY A 512 -12.27 5.95 6.09
C GLY A 512 -11.80 4.87 7.06
N ILE A 513 -11.50 5.24 8.32
CA ILE A 513 -11.00 4.32 9.37
C ILE A 513 -11.98 3.15 9.59
N SER A 514 -13.28 3.46 9.61
CA SER A 514 -14.36 2.48 9.79
C SER A 514 -14.96 2.00 8.46
N GLY A 515 -14.25 2.23 7.35
CA GLY A 515 -14.73 2.00 5.99
C GLY A 515 -15.15 3.28 5.26
N PRO A 516 -15.75 3.16 4.06
CA PRO A 516 -16.18 4.30 3.28
C PRO A 516 -17.11 5.22 4.03
N VAL A 517 -16.86 6.52 3.86
CA VAL A 517 -17.65 7.59 4.44
C VAL A 517 -18.07 8.55 3.35
N TYR A 518 -19.21 9.20 3.58
CA TYR A 518 -19.70 10.27 2.74
C TYR A 518 -18.75 11.48 2.79
N ASN A 519 -18.55 12.14 1.66
CA ASN A 519 -17.85 13.42 1.56
C ASN A 519 -18.39 14.22 0.37
N TRP A 520 -17.87 15.44 0.20
CA TRP A 520 -18.19 16.31 -0.92
C TRP A 520 -17.05 16.31 -1.94
N GLN A 521 -17.38 16.61 -3.19
CA GLN A 521 -16.40 16.94 -4.22
C GLN A 521 -16.81 18.22 -4.94
N ILE A 522 -15.82 18.93 -5.48
CA ILE A 522 -16.04 20.05 -6.38
C ILE A 522 -15.92 19.53 -7.82
N VAL A 523 -16.88 19.86 -8.66
CA VAL A 523 -16.90 19.49 -10.08
C VAL A 523 -16.93 20.74 -10.95
N VAL A 524 -16.01 20.83 -11.90
CA VAL A 524 -16.00 21.85 -12.95
C VAL A 524 -16.18 21.16 -14.30
N SER A 525 -17.33 21.37 -14.91
CA SER A 525 -17.70 20.75 -16.18
C SER A 525 -17.49 21.71 -17.35
N PHE A 526 -17.09 21.18 -18.50
CA PHE A 526 -17.03 21.93 -19.77
C PHE A 526 -17.21 21.00 -20.98
N GLU A 527 -17.52 21.57 -22.14
CA GLU A 527 -17.66 20.84 -23.40
C GLU A 527 -16.53 21.19 -24.37
N TYR A 528 -15.82 20.17 -24.86
CA TYR A 528 -14.91 20.31 -26.00
C TYR A 528 -15.70 20.19 -27.31
N PRO A 529 -15.42 20.97 -28.37
CA PRO A 529 -14.36 21.97 -28.51
C PRO A 529 -14.77 23.40 -28.12
N GLU A 530 -15.95 23.62 -27.53
CA GLU A 530 -16.40 24.98 -27.15
C GLU A 530 -15.45 25.63 -26.15
N LEU A 531 -14.95 24.82 -25.22
CA LEU A 531 -13.84 25.15 -24.34
C LEU A 531 -12.85 23.98 -24.36
N ASP A 532 -11.57 24.28 -24.57
CA ASP A 532 -10.49 23.28 -24.58
C ASP A 532 -9.67 23.28 -23.29
N SER A 533 -9.80 24.33 -22.47
CA SER A 533 -9.03 24.52 -21.24
C SER A 533 -9.84 25.22 -20.16
N VAL A 534 -9.69 24.76 -18.92
CA VAL A 534 -10.26 25.40 -17.73
C VAL A 534 -9.12 25.69 -16.75
N THR A 535 -9.06 26.92 -16.25
CA THR A 535 -8.15 27.33 -15.17
C THR A 535 -8.92 27.38 -13.86
N TRP A 536 -8.32 26.89 -12.78
CA TRP A 536 -8.89 26.86 -11.44
C TRP A 536 -7.88 27.34 -10.39
N ARG A 537 -8.37 27.81 -9.25
CA ARG A 537 -7.56 28.35 -8.14
C ARG A 537 -8.13 27.96 -6.79
N PHE A 538 -7.24 27.56 -5.88
CA PHE A 538 -7.47 27.57 -4.43
C PHE A 538 -6.66 28.71 -3.80
N GLU A 539 -7.29 29.54 -2.99
CA GLU A 539 -6.62 30.67 -2.31
C GLU A 539 -7.08 30.78 -0.85
N ARG A 540 -6.13 30.82 0.10
CA ARG A 540 -6.40 30.97 1.53
C ARG A 540 -6.69 32.43 1.85
N LEU A 541 -7.85 32.68 2.47
CA LEU A 541 -8.32 34.02 2.86
C LEU A 541 -7.57 34.56 4.09
#